data_AF-A0A358M601-F1
#
_entry.id   AF-A0A358M601-F1
#
_cell.length_a   1.000
_cell.length_b   1.000
_cell.length_c   1.000
_cell.angle_alpha   90.00
_cell.angle_beta   90.00
_cell.angle_gamma   90.00
#
_symmetry.space_group_name_H-M   'P 1'
#
loop_
_entity.id
_entity.type
_entity.pdbx_description
1 polymer ?
#
loop_
_entity_poly.entity_id
_entity_poly.type
_entity_poly.pdbx_seq_one_letter_code
_entity_poly.pdbx_strand_id
1 'polypeptide(L)' 'FMDSSGIGMIMGRYKKIKALGGKAWIICNNPNATRILEMSGVFKFIEKCRDVHDAV' A
#
# COMPACT_ATOMS: atom_id res chain seq x y z
N PHE A 1 10.30 6.47 6.87
CA PHE A 1 9.43 7.11 7.89
C PHE A 1 8.08 7.39 7.23
N MET A 2 6.96 7.23 7.95
CA MET A 2 5.60 7.38 7.43
C MET A 2 4.70 7.94 8.53
N ASP A 3 3.73 8.75 8.14
CA ASP A 3 2.73 9.39 8.99
C ASP A 3 1.32 9.20 8.38
N SER A 4 0.31 9.80 8.99
CA SER A 4 -1.08 9.72 8.50
C SER A 4 -1.24 10.33 7.10
N SER A 5 -0.46 11.36 6.76
CA SER A 5 -0.51 11.99 5.43
C SER A 5 -0.02 11.04 4.33
N GLY A 6 1.05 10.27 4.57
CA GLY A 6 1.52 9.23 3.66
C GLY A 6 0.49 8.14 3.38
N ILE A 7 -0.23 7.68 4.41
CA ILE A 7 -1.32 6.69 4.26
C ILE A 7 -2.45 7.26 3.39
N GLY A 8 -2.87 8.50 3.66
CA GLY A 8 -3.91 9.17 2.89
C GLY A 8 -3.56 9.30 1.41
N MET A 9 -2.30 9.63 1.11
CA MET A 9 -1.80 9.69 -0.27
C MET A 9 -1.88 8.33 -0.97
N ILE A 10 -1.40 7.26 -0.33
CA ILE A 10 -1.41 5.90 -0.89
C ILE A 10 -2.85 5.47 -1.20
N MET A 11 -3.78 5.65 -0.26
CA MET A 11 -5.19 5.29 -0.46
C MET A 11 -5.86 6.13 -1.55
N GLY A 12 -5.51 7.42 -1.66
CA GLY A 12 -5.98 8.28 -2.74
C GLY A 12 -5.51 7.80 -4.12
N ARG A 13 -4.26 7.34 -4.23
CA ARG A 13 -3.72 6.76 -5.47
C ARG A 13 -4.37 5.42 -5.81
N TYR A 14 -4.53 4.55 -4.84
CA TYR A 14 -5.22 3.27 -5.04
C TYR A 14 -6.65 3.46 -5.56
N LYS A 15 -7.42 4.39 -5.00
CA LYS A 15 -8.77 4.70 -5.49
C LYS A 15 -8.78 5.08 -6.96
N LYS A 16 -7.82 5.90 -7.40
CA LYS A 16 -7.68 6.29 -8.82
C LYS A 16 -7.29 5.10 -9.71
N ILE A 17 -6.30 4.31 -9.30
CA ILE A 17 -5.86 3.12 -10.04
C ILE A 17 -7.03 2.14 -10.20
N LYS A 18 -7.75 1.86 -9.11
CA LYS A 18 -8.92 0.98 -9.12
C LYS A 18 -10.05 1.52 -10.01
N ALA A 19 -10.30 2.82 -10.00
CA ALA A 19 -11.31 3.45 -10.86
C ALA A 19 -10.98 3.31 -12.35
N LEU A 20 -9.70 3.16 -12.70
CA LEU A 20 -9.23 2.89 -14.06
C LEU A 20 -9.14 1.39 -14.39
N GLY A 21 -9.61 0.50 -13.51
CA GLY A 21 -9.51 -0.95 -13.68
C GLY A 21 -8.13 -1.54 -13.42
N GLY A 22 -7.19 -0.73 -12.90
CA GLY A 22 -5.85 -1.19 -12.56
C GLY A 22 -5.77 -1.92 -11.22
N LYS A 23 -4.65 -2.61 -11.02
CA LYS A 23 -4.26 -3.25 -9.75
C LYS A 23 -3.06 -2.53 -9.14
N ALA A 24 -2.87 -2.69 -7.84
CA ALA A 24 -1.74 -2.11 -7.12
C ALA A 24 -1.27 -3.05 -6.01
N TRP A 25 0.03 -3.01 -5.74
CA TRP A 25 0.70 -3.76 -4.69
C TRP A 25 1.63 -2.83 -3.91
N ILE A 26 1.91 -3.19 -2.65
CA ILE A 26 2.89 -2.50 -1.81
C ILE A 26 4.03 -3.45 -1.48
N ILE A 27 5.25 -3.01 -1.75
CA ILE A 27 6.47 -3.66 -1.27
C ILE A 27 7.09 -2.75 -0.22
N CYS A 28 7.28 -3.26 0.99
CA CYS A 28 7.83 -2.48 2.10
C CYS A 28 8.68 -3.37 3.01
N ASN A 29 9.99 -3.18 2.98
CA ASN A 29 10.95 -3.94 3.78
C ASN A 29 11.27 -3.26 5.12
N ASN A 30 10.74 -2.06 5.35
CA ASN A 30 10.94 -1.32 6.60
C ASN A 30 9.90 -1.79 7.64
N PRO A 31 10.31 -2.37 8.79
CA PRO A 31 9.38 -2.89 9.79
C PRO A 31 8.48 -1.81 10.42
N ASN A 32 9.02 -0.62 10.67
CA ASN A 32 8.26 0.49 11.26
C ASN A 32 7.17 0.99 10.31
N ALA A 33 7.51 1.19 9.03
CA ALA A 33 6.52 1.58 8.02
C ALA A 33 5.50 0.46 7.76
N THR A 34 5.93 -0.80 7.76
CA THR A 34 5.04 -1.96 7.64
C THR A 34 4.00 -1.98 8.76
N ARG A 35 4.42 -1.80 10.02
CA ARG A 35 3.52 -1.78 11.18
C ARG A 35 2.50 -0.64 11.09
N ILE A 36 2.91 0.54 10.61
CA ILE A 36 2.01 1.68 10.39
C ILE A 36 0.95 1.34 9.32
N LEU A 37 1.37 0.73 8.21
CA LEU A 37 0.46 0.28 7.15
C LEU A 37 -0.52 -0.80 7.64
N GLU A 38 -0.05 -1.76 8.44
CA GLU A 38 -0.90 -2.78 9.08
C GLU A 38 -1.95 -2.15 9.99
N MET A 39 -1.53 -1.29 10.90
CA MET A 39 -2.43 -0.60 11.85
C MET A 39 -3.46 0.28 11.13
N SER A 40 -3.08 0.90 10.02
CA SER A 40 -3.99 1.73 9.22
C SER A 40 -5.00 0.93 8.38
N GLY A 41 -4.83 -0.39 8.27
CA GLY A 41 -5.71 -1.25 7.49
C GLY A 41 -5.54 -1.15 5.98
N VAL A 42 -4.48 -0.49 5.48
CA VAL A 42 -4.19 -0.34 4.04
C VAL A 42 -4.14 -1.70 3.34
N PHE A 43 -3.60 -2.72 4.01
CA PHE A 43 -3.49 -4.07 3.46
C PHE A 43 -4.82 -4.82 3.26
N LYS A 44 -5.95 -4.25 3.71
CA LYS A 44 -7.30 -4.74 3.34
C LYS A 44 -7.69 -4.36 1.90
N PHE A 45 -7.02 -3.37 1.32
CA PHE A 45 -7.34 -2.82 0.00
C PHE A 45 -6.23 -3.06 -1.02
N ILE A 46 -4.97 -2.99 -0.58
CA ILE A 46 -3.78 -3.11 -1.43
C ILE A 46 -2.95 -4.27 -0.91
N GLU A 47 -2.68 -5.25 -1.76
CA GLU A 47 -1.94 -6.45 -1.35
C GLU A 47 -0.46 -6.13 -1.09
N LYS A 48 0.10 -6.78 -0.06
CA LYS A 48 1.51 -6.64 0.30
C LYS A 48 2.32 -7.72 -0.42
N CYS A 49 3.33 -7.32 -1.18
CA CYS A 49 4.30 -8.21 -1.80
C CYS A 49 5.63 -8.15 -1.07
N ARG A 50 6.41 -9.23 -1.16
CA ARG A 50 7.78 -9.28 -0.64
C ARG A 50 8.76 -8.65 -1.62
N ASP A 51 8.51 -8.84 -2.91
CA ASP A 51 9.37 -8.37 -3.99
C ASP A 51 8.54 -7.97 -5.23
N VAL A 52 9.17 -7.26 -6.17
CA VAL A 52 8.58 -6.85 -7.45
C VAL A 52 8.11 -8.05 -8.27
N HIS A 53 8.84 -9.16 -8.22
CA HIS A 53 8.48 -10.37 -8.96
C HIS A 53 7.18 -11.03 -8.46
N ASP A 54 6.77 -10.75 -7.21
CA ASP A 54 5.52 -11.26 -6.64
C ASP A 54 4.30 -10.42 -7.04
N ALA A 55 4.47 -9.28 -7.75
CA ALA A 55 3.37 -8.42 -8.18
C ALA A 55 2.95 -8.76 -9.63
N VAL A 56 1.71 -9.22 -9.84
CA VAL A 56 1.18 -9.70 -11.15
C VAL A 56 -0.24 -9.21 -11.47
#